data_AF-A0A060CKP9-F1
#
_entry.id   AF-A0A060CKP9-F1
#
_cell.length_a   1.000
_cell.length_b   1.000
_cell.length_c   1.000
_cell.angle_alpha   90.00
_cell.angle_beta   90.00
_cell.angle_gamma   90.00
#
_symmetry.space_group_name_H-M   'P 1'
#
loop_
_entity.id
_entity.type
_entity.pdbx_description
1 polymer ?
#
loop_
_entity_poly.entity_id
_entity_poly.type
_entity_poly.pdbx_seq_one_letter_code
_entity_poly.pdbx_strand_id
1 'polypeptide(L)' 'MSGQEKRLMVMAGGTGGHVFPGLAVAHHLMDQGWQVRWLGTADRMEADLVPKHGI' A
#
# COMPACT_ATOMS: atom_id res chain seq x y z
N MET A 1 -12.48 24.34 1.66
CA MET A 1 -11.03 24.26 1.93
C MET A 1 -10.49 23.07 1.16
N SER A 2 -9.79 23.27 0.04
CA SER A 2 -9.12 22.17 -0.67
C SER A 2 -7.84 21.82 0.07
N GLY A 3 -7.97 21.20 1.24
CA GLY A 3 -6.83 20.51 1.86
C GLY A 3 -6.46 19.37 0.92
N GLN A 4 -5.29 19.42 0.29
CA GLN A 4 -4.85 18.33 -0.58
C GLN A 4 -4.89 17.02 0.21
N GLU A 5 -5.65 16.04 -0.29
CA GLU A 5 -5.65 14.69 0.27
C GLU A 5 -4.22 14.16 0.26
N LYS A 6 -3.75 13.74 1.45
CA LYS A 6 -2.38 13.22 1.61
C LYS A 6 -2.28 11.90 0.85
N ARG A 7 -1.24 11.75 0.05
CA ARG A 7 -1.03 10.61 -0.84
C ARG A 7 0.25 9.88 -0.48
N LEU A 8 0.18 8.55 -0.45
CA LEU A 8 1.32 7.66 -0.27
C LEU A 8 1.44 6.71 -1.46
N MET A 9 2.64 6.62 -2.02
CA MET A 9 3.03 5.54 -2.93
C MET A 9 3.94 4.58 -2.17
N VAL A 10 3.52 3.33 -2.02
CA VAL A 10 4.36 2.26 -1.47
C VAL A 10 5.02 1.51 -2.62
N MET A 11 6.35 1.44 -2.59
CA MET A 11 7.14 0.66 -3.55
C MET A 11 7.79 -0.51 -2.82
N ALA A 12 7.10 -1.64 -2.77
CA ALA A 12 7.57 -2.85 -2.11
C ALA A 12 7.13 -4.08 -2.91
N GLY A 13 7.98 -5.10 -2.96
CA GLY A 13 7.71 -6.35 -3.67
C GLY A 13 8.66 -7.46 -3.24
N GLY A 14 8.44 -8.66 -3.76
CA GLY A 14 9.26 -9.83 -3.43
C GLY A 14 8.56 -10.78 -2.46
N THR A 15 9.18 -11.05 -1.31
CA THR A 15 8.61 -11.95 -0.28
C THR A 15 7.88 -11.17 0.83
N GLY A 16 7.19 -11.90 1.70
CA GLY A 16 6.40 -11.31 2.80
C GLY A 16 7.18 -10.35 3.72
N GLY A 17 8.51 -10.49 3.82
CA GLY A 17 9.35 -9.65 4.69
C GLY A 17 9.28 -8.15 4.39
N HIS A 18 9.01 -7.76 3.14
CA HIS A 18 8.79 -6.34 2.77
C HIS A 18 7.30 -6.02 2.59
N VAL A 19 6.52 -6.97 2.07
CA VAL A 19 5.10 -6.76 1.74
C VAL A 19 4.27 -6.56 3.01
N PHE A 20 4.43 -7.40 4.04
CA PHE A 20 3.61 -7.30 5.25
C PHE A 20 3.87 -6.01 6.05
N PRO A 21 5.14 -5.59 6.30
CA PRO A 21 5.38 -4.29 6.93
C PRO A 21 4.86 -3.11 6.09
N GLY A 22 5.00 -3.17 4.76
CA GLY A 22 4.47 -2.16 3.86
C GLY A 22 2.94 -2.03 3.96
N LEU A 23 2.23 -3.16 4.01
CA LEU A 23 0.79 -3.20 4.23
C LEU A 23 0.39 -2.63 5.59
N ALA A 24 1.14 -2.95 6.66
CA ALA A 24 0.87 -2.42 7.99
C ALA A 24 0.97 -0.89 8.04
N VAL A 25 1.99 -0.31 7.41
CA VAL A 25 2.15 1.14 7.30
C VAL A 25 1.05 1.76 6.43
N ALA A 26 0.70 1.12 5.32
CA ALA A 26 -0.36 1.57 4.43
C ALA A 26 -1.71 1.67 5.16
N HIS A 27 -2.12 0.61 5.86
CA HIS A 27 -3.37 0.59 6.64
C HIS A 27 -3.39 1.68 7.70
N HIS A 28 -2.30 1.84 8.45
CA HIS A 28 -2.20 2.89 9.46
C HIS A 28 -2.42 4.31 8.90
N LEU A 29 -1.96 4.56 7.67
CA LEU A 29 -2.13 5.86 7.01
C LEU A 29 -3.50 6.01 6.35
N MET A 30 -4.08 4.92 5.84
CA MET A 30 -5.47 4.90 5.37
C MET A 30 -6.45 5.28 6.50
N ASP A 31 -6.23 4.79 7.71
CA ASP A 31 -7.01 5.17 8.90
C ASP A 31 -6.92 6.67 9.24
N GLN A 32 -5.83 7.33 8.81
CA GLN A 32 -5.64 8.78 8.94
C GLN A 32 -6.17 9.57 7.73
N GLY A 33 -6.90 8.91 6.82
CA GLY A 33 -7.48 9.53 5.63
C GLY A 33 -6.49 9.73 4.47
N TRP A 34 -5.37 9.00 4.44
CA TRP A 34 -4.46 9.04 3.30
C TRP A 34 -4.98 8.18 2.14
N GLN A 35 -4.75 8.65 0.92
CA GLN A 35 -4.90 7.84 -0.28
C GLN A 35 -3.61 7.06 -0.53
N VAL A 36 -3.70 5.74 -0.49
CA VAL A 36 -2.57 4.85 -0.74
C VAL A 36 -2.64 4.28 -2.16
N ARG A 37 -1.46 4.13 -2.76
CA ARG A 37 -1.21 3.39 -4.00
C ARG A 37 -0.01 2.48 -3.79
N TRP A 38 0.00 1.36 -4.49
CA TRP A 38 1.09 0.41 -4.45
C TRP A 38 1.70 0.22 -5.84
N LEU A 39 3.03 0.23 -5.91
CA LEU A 39 3.79 -0.13 -7.10
C LEU A 39 4.62 -1.37 -6.77
N GLY A 40 4.29 -2.47 -7.45
CA GLY A 40 4.93 -3.76 -7.27
C GLY A 40 4.96 -4.56 -8.58
N THR A 41 5.32 -5.84 -8.48
CA THR A 41 5.43 -6.73 -9.64
C THR A 41 4.13 -7.51 -9.85
N ALA A 42 3.63 -7.54 -11.08
CA ALA A 42 2.33 -8.12 -11.41
C ALA A 42 2.26 -9.66 -11.30
N ASP A 43 3.40 -10.34 -11.18
CA ASP A 43 3.56 -11.80 -11.18
C ASP A 43 4.09 -12.35 -9.84
N ARG A 44 4.01 -11.56 -8.77
CA ARG A 44 4.56 -11.88 -7.44
C ARG A 44 3.50 -11.79 -6.35
N MET A 45 3.88 -12.18 -5.14
CA MET A 45 3.00 -12.25 -3.96
C MET A 45 2.19 -10.97 -3.72
N GLU A 46 2.78 -9.81 -3.97
CA GLU A 46 2.10 -8.52 -3.81
C GLU A 46 0.91 -8.35 -4.77
N ALA A 47 0.94 -8.95 -5.96
CA ALA A 47 -0.15 -8.85 -6.94
C ALA A 47 -1.46 -9.45 -6.43
N ASP A 48 -1.37 -10.47 -5.57
CA ASP A 48 -2.53 -11.11 -4.94
C ASP A 48 -2.89 -10.48 -3.59
N LEU A 49 -1.90 -10.14 -2.77
CA LEU A 49 -2.15 -9.64 -1.42
C LEU A 49 -2.63 -8.20 -1.40
N VAL A 50 -1.97 -7.31 -2.14
CA VAL A 50 -2.24 -5.87 -2.07
C VAL A 50 -3.69 -5.53 -2.44
N PRO A 51 -4.27 -6.07 -3.54
CA PRO A 51 -5.68 -5.83 -3.85
C PRO A 51 -6.66 -6.38 -2.82
N LYS A 52 -6.33 -7.52 -2.17
CA LYS A 52 -7.16 -8.08 -1.08
C LYS A 52 -7.19 -7.19 0.16
N HIS A 53 -6.21 -6.30 0.31
CA HIS A 53 -6.16 -5.29 1.35
C HIS A 53 -6.79 -3.95 0.92
N GLY A 54 -7.38 -3.86 -0.27
CA GLY A 54 -8.06 -2.65 -0.74
C GLY A 54 -7.13 -1.53 -1.19
N ILE A 55 -5.90 -1.88 -1.60
CA ILE A 55 -4.88 -0.96 -2.12
C ILE A 55 -4.63 -1.26 -3.61
#